data_AF-A0A7W7VXK0-F1
#
_entry.id   AF-A0A7W7VXK0-F1
#
_cell.length_a   1.000
_cell.length_b   1.000
_cell.length_c   1.000
_cell.angle_alpha   90.00
_cell.angle_beta   90.00
_cell.angle_gamma   90.00
#
_symmetry.space_group_name_H-M   'P 1'
#
loop_
_entity.id
_entity.type
_entity.pdbx_description
1 polymer ?
#
loop_
_entity_poly.entity_id
_entity_poly.type
_entity_poly.pdbx_seq_one_letter_code
_entity_poly.pdbx_strand_id
1 'polypeptide(L)'
;MASGQFKALTDLKSAFGKLGDDSSALLDAMRVKVDEINKFNKDSAGTDDIGKQYHQTVDQPTKDLTDLLGQVRDAFDNAGKNGQDASDLFNSTDQDLTNHVNGS
;
A
#
# COMPACT_ATOMS: atom_id res chain seq x y z
N MET A 1 -25.80 4.80 23.72
CA MET A 1 -25.24 5.52 22.55
C MET A 1 -23.71 5.40 22.49
N ALA A 2 -22.97 5.60 23.58
CA ALA A 2 -21.50 5.57 23.60
C ALA A 2 -20.82 4.24 23.17
N SER A 3 -21.37 3.07 23.50
CA SER A 3 -20.72 1.77 23.21
C SER A 3 -20.65 1.42 21.72
N GLY A 4 -21.60 1.88 20.91
CA GLY A 4 -21.62 1.64 19.45
C GLY A 4 -20.60 2.50 18.70
N GLN A 5 -20.37 3.73 19.17
CA GLN A 5 -19.43 4.68 18.58
C GLN A 5 -17.98 4.23 18.79
N PHE A 6 -17.63 3.79 20.01
CA PHE A 6 -16.31 3.26 20.32
C PHE A 6 -15.96 2.00 19.50
N LYS A 7 -16.93 1.11 19.29
CA LYS A 7 -16.76 -0.07 18.42
C LYS A 7 -16.50 0.33 16.97
N ALA A 8 -17.28 1.27 16.43
CA ALA A 8 -17.09 1.75 15.06
C ALA A 8 -15.70 2.37 14.82
N LEU A 9 -15.16 3.11 15.80
CA LEU A 9 -13.81 3.69 15.70
C LEU A 9 -12.70 2.63 15.77
N THR A 10 -12.88 1.62 16.62
CA THR A 10 -11.96 0.47 16.68
C THR A 10 -11.96 -0.33 15.37
N ASP A 11 -13.15 -0.56 14.81
CA ASP A 11 -13.32 -1.25 13.52
C ASP A 11 -12.68 -0.44 12.38
N LEU A 12 -12.81 0.89 12.39
CA LEU A 12 -12.20 1.78 11.41
C LEU A 12 -10.66 1.74 11.46
N LYS A 13 -10.08 1.82 12.68
CA LYS A 13 -8.63 1.71 12.87
C LYS A 13 -8.11 0.37 12.36
N SER A 14 -8.81 -0.71 12.67
CA SER A 14 -8.46 -2.07 12.21
C SER A 14 -8.52 -2.19 10.69
N ALA A 15 -9.53 -1.58 10.05
CA ALA A 15 -9.66 -1.58 8.59
C ALA A 15 -8.48 -0.85 7.92
N PHE A 16 -8.05 0.30 8.43
CA PHE A 16 -6.90 1.02 7.89
C PHE A 16 -5.57 0.32 8.15
N GLY A 17 -5.43 -0.38 9.28
CA GLY A 17 -4.31 -1.29 9.54
C GLY A 17 -4.20 -2.38 8.49
N LYS A 18 -5.27 -3.15 8.29
CA LYS A 18 -5.31 -4.21 7.27
C LYS A 18 -5.10 -3.69 5.86
N LEU A 19 -5.65 -2.52 5.53
CA LEU A 19 -5.46 -1.92 4.21
C LEU A 19 -3.98 -1.67 3.92
N GLY A 20 -3.22 -1.15 4.90
CA GLY A 20 -1.78 -0.99 4.75
C GLY A 20 -1.07 -2.33 4.65
N ASP A 21 -1.29 -3.23 5.61
CA ASP A 21 -0.55 -4.50 5.71
C ASP A 21 -0.81 -5.45 4.53
N ASP A 22 -2.09 -5.70 4.20
CA ASP A 22 -2.48 -6.67 3.17
C ASP A 22 -2.12 -6.17 1.76
N SER A 23 -2.30 -4.86 1.51
CA SER A 23 -1.97 -4.28 0.20
C SER A 23 -0.46 -4.23 -0.01
N SER A 24 0.31 -3.88 1.01
CA SER A 24 1.76 -3.80 0.90
C SER A 24 2.41 -5.18 0.70
N ALA A 25 1.89 -6.22 1.35
CA ALA A 25 2.35 -7.59 1.11
C ALA A 25 2.09 -8.07 -0.32
N LEU A 26 0.90 -7.80 -0.86
CA LEU A 26 0.56 -8.17 -2.25
C LEU A 26 1.41 -7.39 -3.26
N LEU A 27 1.57 -6.08 -3.06
CA LEU A 27 2.34 -5.22 -3.95
C LEU A 27 3.83 -5.57 -3.91
N ASP A 28 4.35 -6.01 -2.77
CA ASP A 28 5.72 -6.53 -2.65
C ASP A 28 5.90 -7.84 -3.41
N ALA A 29 4.95 -8.77 -3.29
CA ALA A 29 4.98 -9.99 -4.09
C ALA A 29 4.93 -9.70 -5.60
N MET A 30 4.12 -8.72 -6.02
CA MET A 30 4.07 -8.27 -7.42
C MET A 30 5.41 -7.67 -7.86
N ARG A 31 6.03 -6.79 -7.06
CA ARG A 31 7.34 -6.20 -7.39
C ARG A 31 8.43 -7.25 -7.55
N VAL A 32 8.50 -8.22 -6.64
CA VAL A 32 9.45 -9.36 -6.75
C VAL A 32 9.26 -10.10 -8.06
N LYS A 33 8.02 -10.38 -8.46
CA LYS A 33 7.73 -11.08 -9.73
C LYS A 33 8.10 -10.25 -10.95
N VAL A 34 7.88 -8.93 -10.92
CA VAL A 34 8.29 -8.05 -12.03
C VAL A 34 9.80 -7.92 -12.10
N ASP A 35 10.51 -7.92 -10.98
CA ASP A 35 11.98 -7.92 -10.96
C ASP A 35 12.55 -9.23 -11.51
N GLU A 36 11.93 -10.38 -11.20
CA GLU A 36 12.25 -11.67 -11.82
C GLU A 36 12.05 -11.63 -13.35
N ILE A 37 10.93 -11.05 -13.82
CA ILE A 37 10.66 -10.87 -15.25
C ILE A 37 11.68 -9.93 -15.89
N ASN A 38 11.99 -8.80 -15.26
CA ASN A 38 13.00 -7.85 -15.72
C ASN A 38 14.37 -8.51 -15.85
N LYS A 39 14.75 -9.32 -14.86
CA LYS A 39 16.01 -10.08 -14.89
C LYS A 39 16.00 -11.10 -16.01
N PHE A 40 14.93 -11.88 -16.14
CA PHE A 40 14.78 -12.84 -17.22
C PHE A 40 14.87 -12.15 -18.58
N ASN A 41 14.17 -11.02 -18.79
CA ASN A 41 14.18 -10.27 -20.03
C ASN A 41 15.58 -9.72 -20.36
N LYS A 42 16.33 -9.22 -19.38
CA LYS A 42 17.72 -8.75 -19.58
C LYS A 42 18.69 -9.88 -19.90
N ASP A 43 18.50 -11.03 -19.27
CA ASP A 43 19.33 -12.22 -19.46
C ASP A 43 18.89 -13.02 -20.71
N SER A 44 17.73 -12.68 -21.28
CA SER A 44 17.13 -13.31 -22.45
C SER A 44 17.38 -12.50 -23.70
N ALA A 45 17.71 -13.21 -24.78
CA ALA A 45 18.12 -12.71 -26.07
C ALA A 45 19.60 -12.31 -26.15
N GLY A 46 20.23 -12.68 -27.27
CA GLY A 46 21.63 -12.39 -27.54
C GLY A 46 21.84 -10.92 -27.90
N THR A 47 23.10 -10.56 -28.19
CA THR A 47 23.43 -9.20 -28.65
C THR A 47 23.24 -9.00 -30.15
N ASP A 48 22.61 -9.95 -30.84
CA ASP A 48 22.27 -9.85 -32.25
C ASP A 48 21.11 -8.87 -32.47
N ASP A 49 20.79 -8.58 -33.73
CA ASP A 49 19.78 -7.58 -34.04
C ASP A 49 18.37 -8.01 -33.59
N ILE A 50 18.10 -9.32 -33.52
CA ILE A 50 16.87 -9.86 -32.96
C ILE A 50 16.81 -9.57 -31.45
N GLY A 51 17.89 -9.82 -30.72
CA GLY A 51 17.93 -9.56 -29.29
C GLY A 51 17.91 -8.08 -28.92
N LYS A 52 18.55 -7.21 -29.70
CA LYS A 52 18.38 -5.75 -29.54
C LYS A 52 16.92 -5.33 -29.73
N GLN A 53 16.25 -5.87 -30.74
CA GLN A 53 14.84 -5.56 -31.00
C GLN A 53 13.91 -6.11 -29.89
N TYR A 54 14.25 -7.27 -29.34
CA TYR A 54 13.59 -7.82 -28.16
C TYR A 54 13.72 -6.86 -26.96
N HIS A 55 14.95 -6.47 -26.57
CA HIS A 55 15.19 -5.55 -25.46
C HIS A 55 14.49 -4.19 -25.63
N GLN A 56 14.48 -3.63 -26.85
CA GLN A 56 13.74 -2.41 -27.16
C GLN A 56 12.24 -2.52 -26.89
N THR A 57 11.69 -3.73 -26.97
CA THR A 57 10.25 -3.98 -26.80
C THR A 57 9.90 -4.30 -25.35
N VAL A 58 10.80 -4.93 -24.59
CA VAL A 58 10.47 -5.46 -23.25
C VAL A 58 11.07 -4.66 -22.10
N ASP A 59 12.28 -4.12 -22.22
CA ASP A 59 13.02 -3.58 -21.08
C ASP A 59 12.33 -2.37 -20.44
N GLN A 60 11.88 -1.41 -21.26
CA GLN A 60 11.25 -0.19 -20.75
C GLN A 60 9.87 -0.48 -20.15
N PRO A 61 8.95 -1.21 -20.82
CA PRO A 61 7.65 -1.54 -20.23
C PRO A 61 7.75 -2.31 -18.90
N THR A 62 8.71 -3.22 -18.75
CA THR A 62 8.86 -3.97 -17.49
C THR A 62 9.51 -3.15 -16.39
N LYS A 63 10.37 -2.17 -16.72
CA LYS A 63 10.82 -1.15 -15.77
C LYS A 63 9.66 -0.26 -15.31
N ASP A 64 8.86 0.25 -16.25
CA ASP A 64 7.72 1.12 -15.95
C ASP A 64 6.70 0.42 -15.03
N LEU A 65 6.49 -0.88 -15.24
CA LEU A 65 5.63 -1.69 -14.36
C LEU A 65 6.19 -1.81 -12.94
N THR A 66 7.50 -2.04 -12.77
CA THR A 66 8.13 -2.05 -11.43
C THR A 66 7.94 -0.71 -10.71
N ASP A 67 8.15 0.40 -11.43
CA ASP A 67 8.04 1.75 -10.89
C ASP A 67 6.58 2.07 -10.51
N LEU A 68 5.60 1.68 -11.34
CA LEU A 68 4.18 1.84 -11.05
C LEU A 68 3.75 1.07 -9.79
N LEU A 69 4.17 -0.19 -9.67
CA LEU A 69 3.86 -1.00 -8.48
C LEU A 69 4.43 -0.38 -7.20
N GLY A 70 5.61 0.24 -7.28
CA GLY A 70 6.17 1.02 -6.18
C GLY A 70 5.29 2.20 -5.78
N GLN A 71 4.83 2.99 -6.75
CA GLN A 71 3.95 4.14 -6.48
C GLN A 71 2.61 3.71 -5.88
N VAL A 72 2.04 2.61 -6.35
CA VAL A 72 0.79 2.06 -5.79
C VAL A 72 1.01 1.61 -4.34
N ARG A 73 2.13 0.95 -4.04
CA ARG A 73 2.49 0.56 -2.66
C ARG A 73 2.55 1.78 -1.74
N ASP A 74 3.30 2.80 -2.14
CA ASP A 74 3.45 4.01 -1.34
C ASP A 74 2.10 4.70 -1.09
N ALA A 75 1.20 4.69 -2.08
CA ALA A 75 -0.14 5.23 -1.93
C ALA A 75 -0.98 4.45 -0.90
N PHE A 76 -0.94 3.12 -0.91
CA PHE A 76 -1.65 2.29 0.07
C PHE A 76 -1.04 2.42 1.48
N ASP A 77 0.28 2.43 1.60
CA ASP A 77 0.98 2.67 2.88
C ASP A 77 0.58 4.03 3.47
N ASN A 78 0.51 5.08 2.64
CA ASN A 78 0.09 6.40 3.08
C ASN A 78 -1.39 6.46 3.44
N ALA A 79 -2.27 5.78 2.69
CA ALA A 79 -3.69 5.69 3.03
C ALA A 79 -3.91 4.97 4.36
N GLY A 80 -3.19 3.87 4.61
CA GLY A 80 -3.22 3.14 5.87
C GLY A 80 -2.77 4.01 7.06
N LYS A 81 -1.63 4.70 6.93
CA LYS A 81 -1.12 5.63 7.97
C LYS A 81 -2.10 6.76 8.25
N ASN A 82 -2.53 7.49 7.23
CA ASN A 82 -3.44 8.63 7.39
C ASN A 82 -4.78 8.19 8.02
N GLY A 83 -5.27 6.99 7.68
CA GLY A 83 -6.48 6.43 8.26
C GLY A 83 -6.33 6.00 9.73
N GLN A 84 -5.16 5.48 10.12
CA GLN A 84 -4.84 5.23 11.52
C GLN A 84 -4.77 6.54 12.32
N ASP A 85 -4.07 7.55 11.80
CA ASP A 85 -3.95 8.88 12.43
C ASP A 85 -5.32 9.53 12.63
N ALA A 86 -6.19 9.47 11.61
CA ALA A 86 -7.55 9.98 11.70
C ALA A 86 -8.37 9.21 12.75
N SER A 87 -8.24 7.88 12.81
CA SER A 87 -8.94 7.05 13.80
C SER A 87 -8.49 7.37 15.23
N ASP A 88 -7.20 7.66 15.44
CA ASP A 88 -6.65 8.03 16.75
C ASP A 88 -7.08 9.44 17.18
N LEU A 89 -7.20 10.38 16.23
CA LEU A 89 -7.76 11.70 16.49
C LEU A 89 -9.25 11.62 16.92
N PHE A 90 -10.05 10.77 16.25
CA PHE A 90 -11.44 10.59 16.65
C PHE A 90 -11.58 9.92 18.01
N ASN A 91 -10.77 8.90 18.31
CA ASN A 91 -10.78 8.23 19.62
C ASN A 91 -10.42 9.17 20.76
N SER A 92 -9.39 10.01 20.60
CA SER A 92 -8.99 10.99 21.62
C SER A 92 -10.06 12.05 21.85
N THR A 93 -10.65 12.58 20.78
CA THR A 93 -11.75 13.55 20.87
C THR A 93 -12.97 12.98 21.58
N ASP A 94 -13.33 11.72 21.30
CA ASP A 94 -14.47 11.03 21.93
C ASP A 94 -14.21 10.77 23.43
N GLN A 95 -12.98 10.40 23.80
CA GLN A 95 -12.57 10.27 25.20
C GLN A 95 -12.63 11.61 25.94
N ASP A 96 -12.15 12.70 25.34
CA ASP A 96 -12.18 14.02 25.94
C ASP A 96 -13.63 14.51 26.17
N LEU A 97 -14.50 14.32 25.19
CA LEU A 97 -15.94 14.58 25.33
C LEU A 97 -16.56 13.78 26.47
N THR A 98 -16.27 12.49 26.54
CA THR A 98 -16.79 11.60 27.59
C THR A 98 -16.32 12.03 28.98
N ASN A 99 -15.04 12.39 29.11
CA ASN A 99 -14.47 12.87 30.37
C ASN A 99 -15.09 14.20 30.80
N HIS A 100 -15.34 15.13 29.86
CA HIS A 100 -15.98 16.41 30.17
C HIS A 100 -17.43 16.27 30.63
N VAL A 101 -18.19 15.36 30.00
CA VAL A 101 -19.59 15.09 30.37
C VAL A 101 -19.70 14.38 31.72
N ASN A 102 -18.77 13.47 32.05
CA ASN A 102 -18.80 12.74 33.32
C ASN A 102 -18.18 13.51 34.50
N GLY A 103 -17.42 14.57 34.23
CA GLY A 103 -16.81 15.44 35.24
C GLY A 103 -17.63 16.69 35.61
N SER A 104 -18.80 16.88 34.98
CA SER A 104 -19.78 17.95 35.26
C SER A 104 -20.99 17.40 36.01
#